data_AF-A0A2Y9C663-F1
#
_entry.id   AF-A0A2Y9C663-F1
#
_cell.length_a   1.000
_cell.length_b   1.000
_cell.length_c   1.000
_cell.angle_alpha   90.00
_cell.angle_beta   90.00
_cell.angle_gamma   90.00
#
_symmetry.space_group_name_H-M   'P 1'
#
loop_
_entity.id
_entity.type
_entity.pdbx_description
1 polymer ?
#
loop_
_entity_poly.entity_id
_entity_poly.type
_entity_poly.pdbx_seq_one_letter_code
_entity_poly.pdbx_strand_id
1 'polypeptide(L)'
;MTLEEKIAHLQTTSMEEARAEGNAIIDTYREALEKVLQDHKEEALRQSETRIKAETVSAKQQLNQAMARSQLELKRRQGKVQLELKDKIFDEVNDLVNKFMETEAYEDYLIKCIQKAISFAAGDPMVIYINPSDETRRSDLEDATGTRLTVSAEDFTGGIRAVIRNRNILIDNSFKTALRNEYDKFIFLGGDGVA
;
A
#
# COMPACT_ATOMS: atom_id res chain seq x y z
N MET A 1 64.43 -81.16 -26.76
CA MET A 1 63.08 -80.73 -27.16
C MET A 1 62.88 -81.06 -28.62
N THR A 2 61.88 -81.88 -28.94
CA THR A 2 61.52 -82.25 -30.32
C THR A 2 60.77 -81.09 -30.99
N LEU A 3 60.65 -81.12 -32.33
CA LEU A 3 59.99 -80.05 -33.08
C LEU A 3 58.50 -79.93 -32.70
N GLU A 4 57.85 -81.05 -32.41
CA GLU A 4 56.44 -81.11 -31.98
C GLU A 4 56.24 -80.49 -30.59
N GLU A 5 57.15 -80.72 -29.65
CA GLU A 5 57.12 -80.08 -28.32
C GLU A 5 57.24 -78.55 -28.41
N LYS A 6 58.04 -78.03 -29.36
CA LYS A 6 58.14 -76.58 -29.61
C LYS A 6 56.85 -75.98 -30.15
N ILE A 7 56.19 -76.67 -31.08
CA ILE A 7 54.94 -76.21 -31.69
C ILE A 7 53.82 -76.23 -30.65
N ALA A 8 53.71 -77.31 -29.87
CA ALA A 8 52.73 -77.42 -28.80
C ALA A 8 52.94 -76.35 -27.71
N HIS A 9 54.18 -76.08 -27.32
CA HIS A 9 54.51 -75.02 -26.38
C HIS A 9 54.12 -73.63 -26.93
N LEU A 10 54.50 -73.29 -28.17
CA LEU A 10 54.12 -72.02 -28.80
C LEU A 10 52.61 -71.84 -28.88
N GLN A 11 51.89 -72.87 -29.29
CA GLN A 11 50.43 -72.83 -29.37
C GLN A 11 49.78 -72.63 -27.99
N THR A 12 50.34 -73.25 -26.95
CA THR A 12 49.87 -73.13 -25.57
C THR A 12 50.14 -71.73 -25.03
N THR A 13 51.38 -71.21 -25.20
CA THR A 13 51.75 -69.86 -24.77
C THR A 13 50.95 -68.78 -25.50
N SER A 14 50.76 -68.88 -26.82
CA SER A 14 49.93 -67.92 -27.56
C SER A 14 48.46 -67.98 -27.16
N MET A 15 47.93 -69.15 -26.82
CA MET A 15 46.54 -69.29 -26.36
C MET A 15 46.36 -68.80 -24.91
N GLU A 16 47.37 -68.94 -24.06
CA GLU A 16 47.43 -68.36 -22.72
C GLU A 16 47.53 -66.83 -22.76
N GLU A 17 48.38 -66.29 -23.64
CA GLU A 17 48.55 -64.85 -23.84
C GLU A 17 47.26 -64.22 -24.39
N ALA A 18 46.64 -64.82 -25.41
CA ALA A 18 45.35 -64.36 -25.94
C ALA A 18 44.22 -64.41 -24.89
N ARG A 19 44.24 -65.40 -23.98
CA ARG A 19 43.29 -65.48 -22.86
C ARG A 19 43.58 -64.41 -21.80
N ALA A 20 44.85 -64.16 -21.49
CA ALA A 20 45.25 -63.14 -20.53
C ALA A 20 44.89 -61.72 -21.04
N GLU A 21 45.15 -61.43 -22.31
CA GLU A 21 44.74 -60.18 -22.96
C GLU A 21 43.21 -60.05 -23.01
N GLY A 22 42.49 -61.11 -23.38
CA GLY A 22 41.03 -61.12 -23.38
C GLY A 22 40.43 -60.86 -21.99
N ASN A 23 40.99 -61.48 -20.95
CA ASN A 23 40.56 -61.24 -19.57
C ASN A 23 40.87 -59.81 -19.13
N ALA A 24 42.05 -59.26 -19.47
CA ALA A 24 42.40 -57.88 -19.15
C ALA A 24 41.46 -56.87 -19.84
N ILE A 25 41.05 -57.12 -21.08
CA ILE A 25 40.06 -56.30 -21.79
C ILE A 25 38.69 -56.37 -21.09
N ILE A 26 38.26 -57.57 -20.66
CA ILE A 26 36.99 -57.75 -19.95
C ILE A 26 37.01 -57.03 -18.60
N ASP A 27 38.11 -57.15 -17.84
CA ASP A 27 38.24 -56.51 -16.53
C ASP A 27 38.26 -54.97 -16.66
N THR A 28 39.04 -54.43 -17.61
CA THR A 28 39.06 -52.98 -17.87
C THR A 28 37.70 -52.45 -18.31
N TYR A 29 36.97 -53.19 -19.14
CA TYR A 29 35.62 -52.80 -19.56
C TYR A 29 34.62 -52.87 -18.39
N ARG A 30 34.74 -53.88 -17.51
CA ARG A 30 33.92 -53.97 -16.29
C ARG A 30 34.17 -52.80 -15.35
N GLU A 31 35.43 -52.45 -15.11
CA GLU A 31 35.80 -51.29 -14.28
C GLU A 31 35.27 -49.98 -14.86
N ALA A 32 35.35 -49.80 -16.19
CA ALA A 32 34.78 -48.64 -16.87
C ALA A 32 33.26 -48.56 -16.68
N LEU A 33 32.54 -49.67 -16.82
CA LEU A 33 31.09 -49.74 -16.60
C LEU A 33 30.70 -49.46 -15.15
N GLU A 34 31.45 -50.00 -14.18
CA GLU A 34 31.23 -49.74 -12.76
C GLU A 34 31.43 -48.26 -12.42
N LYS A 35 32.47 -47.64 -12.99
CA LYS A 35 32.72 -46.20 -12.83
C LYS A 35 31.57 -45.36 -13.39
N VAL A 36 31.14 -45.64 -14.63
CA VAL A 36 30.02 -44.93 -15.26
C VAL A 36 28.72 -45.11 -14.45
N LEU A 37 28.46 -46.31 -13.95
CA LEU A 37 27.31 -46.57 -13.09
C LEU A 37 27.37 -45.76 -11.80
N GLN A 38 28.54 -45.68 -11.17
CA GLN A 38 28.74 -44.92 -9.95
C GLN A 38 28.55 -43.42 -10.19
N ASP A 39 29.13 -42.88 -11.27
CA ASP A 39 28.97 -41.49 -11.67
C ASP A 39 27.49 -41.14 -11.89
N HIS A 40 26.74 -42.01 -12.61
CA HIS A 40 25.30 -41.81 -12.82
C HIS A 40 24.49 -41.89 -11.52
N LYS A 41 24.83 -42.77 -10.59
CA LYS A 41 24.16 -42.85 -9.28
C LYS A 41 24.37 -41.57 -8.48
N GLU A 42 25.60 -41.06 -8.44
CA GLU A 42 25.93 -39.83 -7.75
C GLU A 42 25.26 -38.61 -8.39
N GLU A 43 25.24 -38.56 -9.72
CA GLU A 43 24.57 -37.49 -10.46
C GLU A 43 23.05 -37.52 -10.23
N ALA A 44 22.43 -38.69 -10.32
CA ALA A 44 21.00 -38.86 -10.06
C ALA A 44 20.63 -38.40 -8.64
N LEU A 45 21.48 -38.72 -7.65
CA LEU A 45 21.29 -38.30 -6.27
C LEU A 45 21.40 -36.78 -6.11
N ARG A 46 22.44 -36.15 -6.69
CA ARG A 46 22.60 -34.68 -6.69
C ARG A 46 21.44 -33.97 -7.39
N GLN A 47 20.98 -34.50 -8.53
CA GLN A 47 19.83 -33.96 -9.25
C GLN A 47 18.53 -34.09 -8.43
N SER A 48 18.35 -35.20 -7.71
CA SER A 48 17.22 -35.39 -6.81
C SER A 48 17.24 -34.39 -5.65
N GLU A 49 18.37 -34.25 -4.97
CA GLU A 49 18.54 -33.28 -3.88
C GLU A 49 18.29 -31.85 -4.35
N THR A 50 18.79 -31.50 -5.54
CA THR A 50 18.58 -30.17 -6.14
C THR A 50 17.10 -29.93 -6.43
N ARG A 51 16.39 -30.93 -6.96
CA ARG A 51 14.94 -30.86 -7.18
C ARG A 51 14.17 -30.68 -5.88
N ILE A 52 14.47 -31.47 -4.85
CA ILE A 52 13.81 -31.36 -3.54
C ILE A 52 14.04 -29.96 -2.93
N LYS A 53 15.27 -29.45 -3.00
CA LYS A 53 15.59 -28.09 -2.53
C LYS A 53 14.82 -27.03 -3.31
N ALA A 54 14.78 -27.14 -4.64
CA ALA A 54 14.05 -26.21 -5.50
C ALA A 54 12.53 -26.21 -5.20
N GLU A 55 11.92 -27.39 -5.06
CA GLU A 55 10.51 -27.54 -4.69
C GLU A 55 10.22 -26.98 -3.29
N THR A 56 11.11 -27.24 -2.32
CA THR A 56 10.97 -26.71 -0.96
C THR A 56 11.01 -25.18 -0.94
N VAL A 57 11.94 -24.57 -1.70
CA VAL A 57 12.04 -23.12 -1.83
C VAL A 57 10.81 -22.56 -2.54
N SER A 58 10.36 -23.19 -3.62
CA SER A 58 9.15 -22.82 -4.36
C SER A 58 7.91 -22.86 -3.47
N ALA A 59 7.73 -23.94 -2.69
CA ALA A 59 6.62 -24.08 -1.75
C ALA A 59 6.64 -22.98 -0.67
N LYS A 60 7.81 -22.69 -0.09
CA LYS A 60 7.96 -21.58 0.87
C LYS A 60 7.63 -20.22 0.24
N GLN A 61 8.06 -19.99 -0.99
CA GLN A 61 7.77 -18.75 -1.72
C GLN A 61 6.28 -18.60 -1.99
N GLN A 62 5.59 -19.67 -2.40
CA GLN A 62 4.14 -19.68 -2.60
C GLN A 62 3.39 -19.37 -1.30
N LEU A 63 3.81 -19.97 -0.18
CA LEU A 63 3.23 -19.71 1.14
C LEU A 63 3.42 -18.23 1.55
N ASN A 64 4.62 -17.70 1.38
CA ASN A 64 4.90 -16.28 1.66
C ASN A 64 4.09 -15.34 0.76
N GLN A 65 3.93 -15.69 -0.51
CA GLN A 65 3.12 -14.91 -1.44
C GLN A 65 1.64 -14.92 -1.05
N ALA A 66 1.10 -16.07 -0.63
CA ALA A 66 -0.27 -16.17 -0.14
C ALA A 66 -0.48 -15.34 1.13
N MET A 67 0.45 -15.41 2.09
CA MET A 67 0.40 -14.59 3.31
C MET A 67 0.47 -13.09 3.00
N ALA A 68 1.37 -12.66 2.11
CA ALA A 68 1.49 -11.26 1.71
C ALA A 68 0.21 -10.75 1.04
N ARG A 69 -0.41 -11.57 0.18
CA ARG A 69 -1.71 -11.24 -0.44
C ARG A 69 -2.81 -11.07 0.61
N SER A 70 -2.91 -12.01 1.56
CA SER A 70 -3.91 -11.94 2.63
C SER A 70 -3.72 -10.70 3.53
N GLN A 71 -2.47 -10.37 3.89
CA GLN A 71 -2.17 -9.16 4.65
C GLN A 71 -2.56 -7.88 3.90
N LEU A 72 -2.31 -7.83 2.59
CA LEU A 72 -2.72 -6.69 1.76
C LEU A 72 -4.25 -6.57 1.67
N GLU A 73 -4.96 -7.69 1.54
CA GLU A 73 -6.43 -7.70 1.53
C GLU A 73 -7.00 -7.23 2.88
N LEU A 74 -6.42 -7.67 4.00
CA LEU A 74 -6.80 -7.20 5.33
C LEU A 74 -6.58 -5.69 5.48
N LYS A 75 -5.41 -5.17 5.08
CA LYS A 75 -5.14 -3.72 5.12
C LYS A 75 -6.11 -2.93 4.24
N ARG A 76 -6.44 -3.43 3.05
CA ARG A 76 -7.44 -2.81 2.16
C ARG A 76 -8.83 -2.78 2.79
N ARG A 77 -9.25 -3.90 3.40
CA ARG A 77 -10.55 -3.98 4.08
C ARG A 77 -10.60 -3.04 5.28
N GLN A 78 -9.53 -2.97 6.07
CA GLN A 78 -9.41 -2.05 7.19
C GLN A 78 -9.50 -0.59 6.72
N GLY A 79 -8.74 -0.21 5.67
CA GLY A 79 -8.80 1.13 5.11
C GLY A 79 -10.19 1.50 4.58
N LYS A 80 -10.89 0.54 3.95
CA LYS A 80 -12.28 0.74 3.51
C LYS A 80 -13.22 1.00 4.69
N VAL A 81 -13.13 0.20 5.75
CA VAL A 81 -13.95 0.38 6.95
C VAL A 81 -13.64 1.71 7.65
N GLN A 82 -12.37 2.10 7.73
CA GLN A 82 -11.99 3.40 8.28
C GLN A 82 -12.57 4.56 7.46
N LEU A 83 -12.52 4.49 6.13
CA LEU A 83 -13.15 5.51 5.28
C LEU A 83 -14.66 5.57 5.50
N GLU A 84 -15.34 4.42 5.50
CA GLU A 84 -16.80 4.35 5.75
C GLU A 84 -17.19 4.91 7.13
N LEU A 85 -16.39 4.64 8.16
CA LEU A 85 -16.62 5.18 9.51
C LEU A 85 -16.35 6.69 9.56
N LYS A 86 -15.30 7.15 8.87
CA LYS A 86 -14.99 8.57 8.75
C LYS A 86 -16.13 9.31 8.07
N ASP A 87 -16.62 8.79 6.95
CA ASP A 87 -17.74 9.39 6.21
C ASP A 87 -18.98 9.51 7.11
N LYS A 88 -19.35 8.43 7.82
CA LYS A 88 -20.48 8.45 8.77
C LYS A 88 -20.33 9.49 9.89
N ILE A 89 -19.14 9.61 10.48
CA ILE A 89 -18.88 10.61 11.53
C ILE A 89 -19.08 12.02 10.96
N PHE A 90 -18.56 12.28 9.76
CA PHE A 90 -18.68 13.60 9.16
C PHE A 90 -20.10 13.90 8.66
N ASP A 91 -20.88 12.90 8.28
CA ASP A 91 -22.32 13.04 8.05
C ASP A 91 -23.05 13.48 9.34
N GLU A 92 -22.75 12.83 10.47
CA GLU A 92 -23.29 13.25 11.78
C GLU A 92 -22.85 14.67 12.18
N VAL A 93 -21.59 15.04 11.91
CA VAL A 93 -21.08 16.38 12.15
C VAL A 93 -21.80 17.41 11.26
N ASN A 94 -22.07 17.09 9.99
CA ASN A 94 -22.86 17.96 9.10
C ASN A 94 -24.26 18.21 9.69
N ASP A 95 -24.92 17.17 10.19
CA ASP A 95 -26.23 17.32 10.84
C ASP A 95 -26.16 18.17 12.11
N LEU A 96 -25.09 18.04 12.91
CA LEU A 96 -24.87 18.88 14.08
C LEU A 96 -24.61 20.34 13.70
N VAL A 97 -23.86 20.60 12.63
CA VAL A 97 -23.64 21.96 12.09
C VAL A 97 -24.96 22.55 11.61
N ASN A 98 -25.77 21.78 10.88
CA ASN A 98 -27.10 22.23 10.45
C ASN A 98 -27.98 22.62 11.63
N LYS A 99 -28.03 21.79 12.68
CA LYS A 99 -28.74 22.11 13.92
C LYS A 99 -28.17 23.33 14.62
N PHE A 100 -26.85 23.49 14.64
CA PHE A 100 -26.21 24.68 15.22
C PHE A 100 -26.61 25.96 14.48
N MET A 101 -26.72 25.92 13.15
CA MET A 101 -27.12 27.09 12.35
C MET A 101 -28.54 27.58 12.66
N GLU A 102 -29.43 26.70 13.13
CA GLU A 102 -30.78 27.07 13.57
C GLU A 102 -30.81 27.78 14.93
N THR A 103 -29.70 27.78 15.69
CA THR A 103 -29.64 28.38 17.03
C THR A 103 -29.27 29.86 17.01
N GLU A 104 -29.60 30.58 18.08
CA GLU A 104 -29.17 31.97 18.31
C GLU A 104 -27.64 32.08 18.45
N ALA A 105 -26.99 31.03 18.97
CA ALA A 105 -25.54 30.97 19.12
C ALA A 105 -24.79 31.04 17.78
N TYR A 106 -25.45 30.68 16.67
CA TYR A 106 -24.88 30.84 15.34
C TYR A 106 -24.77 32.30 14.93
N GLU A 107 -25.75 33.13 15.30
CA GLU A 107 -25.71 34.57 15.00
C GLU A 107 -24.56 35.26 15.75
N ASP A 108 -24.39 34.96 17.03
CA ASP A 108 -23.24 35.39 17.83
C ASP A 108 -21.89 34.95 17.21
N TYR A 109 -21.86 33.73 16.65
CA TYR A 109 -20.69 33.21 15.96
C TYR A 109 -20.39 34.02 14.69
N LEU A 110 -21.41 34.30 13.87
CA LEU A 110 -21.27 35.12 12.66
C LEU A 110 -20.74 36.52 13.01
N ILE A 111 -21.30 37.18 14.03
CA ILE A 111 -20.83 38.50 14.49
C ILE A 111 -19.35 38.45 14.88
N LYS A 112 -18.93 37.44 15.64
CA LYS A 112 -17.51 37.26 16.02
C LYS A 112 -16.61 37.04 14.81
N CYS A 113 -17.07 36.29 13.81
CA CYS A 113 -16.35 36.06 12.57
C CYS A 113 -16.19 37.36 11.75
N ILE A 114 -17.25 38.17 11.66
CA ILE A 114 -17.21 39.49 10.99
C ILE A 114 -16.23 40.40 11.71
N GLN A 115 -16.31 40.52 13.04
CA GLN A 115 -15.40 41.36 13.82
C GLN A 115 -13.94 40.96 13.67
N LYS A 116 -13.64 39.66 13.61
CA LYS A 116 -12.30 39.14 13.31
C LYS A 116 -11.82 39.51 11.90
N ALA A 117 -12.71 39.46 10.90
CA ALA A 117 -12.37 39.89 9.55
C ALA A 117 -12.12 41.41 9.48
N ILE A 118 -12.92 42.20 10.20
CA ILE A 118 -12.77 43.65 10.33
C ILE A 118 -11.42 44.02 10.95
N SER A 119 -11.09 43.40 12.08
CA SER A 119 -9.81 43.65 12.76
C SER A 119 -8.61 43.25 11.89
N PHE A 120 -8.74 42.17 11.12
CA PHE A 120 -7.68 41.73 10.20
C PHE A 120 -7.44 42.71 9.04
N ALA A 121 -8.49 43.33 8.49
CA ALA A 121 -8.32 44.27 7.38
C ALA A 121 -7.66 45.59 7.80
N ALA A 122 -7.65 45.94 9.10
CA ALA A 122 -6.99 47.14 9.64
C ALA A 122 -7.36 48.45 8.90
N GLY A 123 -8.62 48.57 8.46
CA GLY A 123 -9.13 49.74 7.73
C GLY A 123 -9.10 49.63 6.20
N ASP A 124 -8.60 48.53 5.64
CA ASP A 124 -8.65 48.30 4.19
C ASP A 124 -10.09 48.00 3.72
N PRO A 125 -10.46 48.43 2.49
CA PRO A 125 -11.75 48.10 1.91
C PRO A 125 -11.88 46.58 1.73
N MET A 126 -12.88 46.01 2.39
CA MET A 126 -13.22 44.58 2.29
C MET A 126 -14.66 44.39 1.82
N VAL A 127 -14.91 43.23 1.20
CA VAL A 127 -16.27 42.77 0.89
C VAL A 127 -16.52 41.48 1.67
N ILE A 128 -17.57 41.49 2.49
CA ILE A 128 -17.97 40.34 3.30
C ILE A 128 -19.14 39.64 2.61
N TYR A 129 -19.00 38.33 2.41
CA TYR A 129 -19.97 37.45 1.82
C TYR A 129 -20.61 36.54 2.88
N ILE A 130 -21.94 36.52 2.91
CA ILE A 130 -22.76 35.60 3.71
C ILE A 130 -23.42 34.55 2.81
N ASN A 131 -23.81 33.43 3.40
CA ASN A 131 -24.49 32.37 2.67
C ASN A 131 -25.90 32.84 2.26
N PRO A 132 -26.42 32.47 1.06
CA PRO A 132 -27.85 32.56 0.72
C PRO A 132 -28.81 32.15 1.85
N SER A 133 -28.51 31.08 2.59
CA SER A 133 -29.35 30.59 3.69
C SER A 133 -29.50 31.59 4.84
N ASP A 134 -28.54 32.51 4.99
CA ASP A 134 -28.46 33.50 6.06
C ASP A 134 -28.94 34.89 5.61
N GLU A 135 -29.52 35.01 4.41
CA GLU A 135 -29.98 36.28 3.84
C GLU A 135 -31.01 36.99 4.74
N THR A 136 -31.86 36.22 5.44
CA THR A 136 -32.86 36.78 6.36
C THR A 136 -32.23 37.46 7.58
N ARG A 137 -31.06 36.99 8.02
CA ARG A 137 -30.31 37.54 9.18
C ARG A 137 -29.41 38.70 8.80
N ARG A 138 -29.36 39.04 7.50
CA ARG A 138 -28.47 40.08 6.98
C ARG A 138 -28.66 41.43 7.66
N SER A 139 -29.92 41.85 7.87
CA SER A 139 -30.21 43.17 8.47
C SER A 139 -29.66 43.24 9.89
N ASP A 140 -29.96 42.23 10.71
CA ASP A 140 -29.53 42.18 12.11
C ASP A 140 -28.00 42.14 12.23
N LEU A 141 -27.34 41.39 11.33
CA LEU A 141 -25.88 41.33 11.27
C LEU A 141 -25.25 42.64 10.78
N GLU A 142 -25.85 43.32 9.80
CA GLU A 142 -25.39 44.64 9.33
C GLU A 142 -25.52 45.69 10.45
N ASP A 143 -26.63 45.66 11.21
CA ASP A 143 -26.87 46.57 12.34
C ASP A 143 -25.90 46.30 13.51
N ALA A 144 -25.62 45.03 13.82
CA ALA A 144 -24.70 44.66 14.90
C ALA A 144 -23.22 44.93 14.57
N THR A 145 -22.83 44.82 13.30
CA THR A 145 -21.42 44.92 12.87
C THR A 145 -21.07 46.24 12.19
N GLY A 146 -22.07 47.05 11.84
CA GLY A 146 -21.90 48.33 11.16
C GLY A 146 -21.26 48.21 9.76
N THR A 147 -21.26 47.02 9.17
CA THR A 147 -20.58 46.73 7.89
C THR A 147 -21.57 46.16 6.88
N ARG A 148 -21.51 46.63 5.64
CA ARG A 148 -22.38 46.14 4.56
C ARG A 148 -22.01 44.70 4.18
N LEU A 149 -22.97 43.80 4.24
CA LEU A 149 -22.82 42.40 3.87
C LEU A 149 -23.30 42.19 2.42
N THR A 150 -22.73 41.20 1.73
CA THR A 150 -23.13 40.81 0.37
C THR A 150 -23.54 39.34 0.40
N VAL A 151 -24.65 38.99 -0.24
CA VAL A 151 -25.05 37.58 -0.35
C VAL A 151 -24.19 36.90 -1.41
N SER A 152 -23.58 35.78 -1.06
CA SER A 152 -22.79 34.95 -1.99
C SER A 152 -23.71 34.26 -3.01
N ALA A 153 -23.23 34.04 -4.23
CA ALA A 153 -23.92 33.17 -5.20
C ALA A 153 -23.63 31.68 -4.94
N GLU A 154 -22.51 31.38 -4.27
CA GLU A 154 -22.14 30.01 -3.89
C GLU A 154 -22.64 29.68 -2.49
N ASP A 155 -23.21 28.47 -2.36
CA ASP A 155 -23.51 27.86 -1.07
C ASP A 155 -22.25 27.21 -0.47
N PHE A 156 -21.91 27.68 0.73
CA PHE A 156 -20.81 27.17 1.53
C PHE A 156 -21.27 26.64 2.89
N THR A 157 -22.54 26.17 2.95
CA THR A 157 -23.27 25.58 4.08
C THR A 157 -23.59 26.58 5.20
N GLY A 158 -22.64 27.45 5.55
CA GLY A 158 -22.79 28.52 6.53
C GLY A 158 -21.44 29.16 6.85
N GLY A 159 -21.44 30.23 7.64
CA GLY A 159 -20.26 31.02 7.97
C GLY A 159 -20.08 32.22 7.05
N ILE A 160 -18.83 32.69 6.91
CA ILE A 160 -18.55 33.99 6.25
C ILE A 160 -17.27 33.91 5.44
N ARG A 161 -17.26 34.58 4.29
CA ARG A 161 -16.06 34.80 3.48
C ARG A 161 -15.79 36.28 3.34
N ALA A 162 -14.60 36.75 3.69
CA ALA A 162 -14.21 38.14 3.51
C ALA A 162 -13.07 38.26 2.49
N VAL A 163 -13.24 39.17 1.52
CA VAL A 163 -12.26 39.42 0.46
C VAL A 163 -11.69 40.82 0.61
N ILE A 164 -10.37 40.92 0.75
CA ILE A 164 -9.62 42.18 0.76
C ILE A 164 -8.91 42.30 -0.59
N ARG A 165 -9.50 43.04 -1.53
CA ARG A 165 -8.99 43.15 -2.91
C ARG A 165 -7.60 43.78 -2.98
N ASN A 166 -7.31 44.76 -2.12
CA ASN A 166 -6.02 45.46 -2.13
C ASN A 166 -4.83 44.55 -1.79
N ARG A 167 -5.06 43.50 -0.99
CA ARG A 167 -4.01 42.56 -0.55
C ARG A 167 -4.10 41.19 -1.21
N ASN A 168 -5.10 40.94 -2.07
CA ASN A 168 -5.44 39.61 -2.59
C ASN A 168 -5.60 38.55 -1.47
N ILE A 169 -6.25 38.92 -0.36
CA ILE A 169 -6.48 38.02 0.78
C ILE A 169 -7.95 37.59 0.80
N LEU A 170 -8.18 36.28 0.93
CA LEU A 170 -9.46 35.67 1.25
C LEU A 170 -9.40 35.12 2.68
N ILE A 171 -10.26 35.63 3.55
CA ILE A 171 -10.50 35.07 4.88
C ILE A 171 -11.72 34.16 4.73
N ASP A 172 -11.49 32.84 4.74
CA ASP A 172 -12.55 31.84 4.62
C ASP A 172 -12.89 31.25 5.99
N ASN A 173 -14.00 31.71 6.57
CA ASN A 173 -14.61 31.12 7.76
C ASN A 173 -15.90 30.38 7.39
N SER A 174 -15.95 29.73 6.22
CA SER A 174 -17.07 28.87 5.84
C SER A 174 -16.98 27.49 6.50
N PHE A 175 -18.15 26.95 6.90
CA PHE A 175 -18.22 25.59 7.45
C PHE A 175 -17.80 24.55 6.42
N LYS A 176 -18.11 24.75 5.14
CA LYS A 176 -17.67 23.86 4.06
C LYS A 176 -16.15 23.67 4.03
N THR A 177 -15.39 24.76 4.12
CA THR A 177 -13.92 24.68 4.11
C THR A 177 -13.39 24.15 5.45
N ALA A 178 -13.97 24.57 6.57
CA ALA A 178 -13.58 24.08 7.90
C ALA A 178 -13.79 22.57 8.04
N LEU A 179 -14.96 22.06 7.68
CA LEU A 179 -15.30 20.64 7.72
C LEU A 179 -14.41 19.82 6.78
N ARG A 180 -14.12 20.35 5.59
CA ARG A 180 -13.18 19.69 4.67
C ARG A 180 -11.78 19.60 5.23
N ASN A 181 -11.28 20.67 5.84
CA ASN A 181 -9.96 20.69 6.46
C ASN A 181 -9.88 19.71 7.65
N GLU A 182 -10.92 19.65 8.47
CA GLU A 182 -10.99 18.66 9.56
C GLU A 182 -11.14 17.25 9.02
N TYR A 183 -11.92 17.03 7.96
CA TYR A 183 -12.00 15.75 7.28
C TYR A 183 -10.61 15.32 6.80
N ASP A 184 -9.87 16.16 6.07
CA ASP A 184 -8.56 15.80 5.54
C ASP A 184 -7.52 15.50 6.65
N LYS A 185 -7.61 16.19 7.80
CA LYS A 185 -6.72 15.96 8.95
C LYS A 185 -7.17 14.82 9.86
N PHE A 186 -8.43 14.40 9.78
CA PHE A 186 -8.98 13.40 10.68
C PHE A 186 -8.37 12.03 10.42
N ILE A 187 -7.74 11.49 11.47
CA ILE A 187 -7.13 10.17 11.52
C ILE A 187 -7.68 9.46 12.76
N PHE A 188 -8.11 8.21 12.60
CA PHE A 188 -8.42 7.37 13.75
C PHE A 188 -7.12 7.04 14.49
N LEU A 189 -6.94 7.64 15.68
CA LEU A 189 -5.81 7.36 16.57
C LEU A 189 -5.89 5.97 17.24
N GLY A 190 -7.04 5.29 17.14
CA GLY A 190 -7.25 3.95 17.66
C GLY A 190 -7.19 2.91 16.55
N GLY A 191 -6.37 1.87 16.73
CA GLY A 191 -6.26 0.75 15.79
C GLY A 191 -4.83 0.41 15.36
N ASP A 192 -3.85 1.25 15.69
CA ASP A 192 -2.47 0.80 15.75
C ASP A 192 -2.38 -0.10 16.98
N GLY A 193 -2.39 -1.40 16.75
CA GLY A 193 -1.88 -2.34 17.72
C GLY A 193 -0.44 -1.95 17.99
N VAL A 194 -0.23 -1.11 19.01
CA VAL A 194 1.05 -0.96 19.67
C VAL A 194 1.33 -2.34 20.29
N ALA A 195 1.96 -3.17 19.47
CA ALA A 195 2.78 -4.28 19.88
C ALA A 195 4.07 -3.76 20.50
#